data_AF-A0A368GEL9-F1
#
_entry.id   AF-A0A368GEL9-F1
#
_cell.length_a   1.000
_cell.length_b   1.000
_cell.length_c   1.000
_cell.angle_alpha   90.00
_cell.angle_beta   90.00
_cell.angle_gamma   90.00
#
_symmetry.space_group_name_H-M   'P 1'
#
loop_
_entity.id
_entity.type
_entity.pdbx_description
1 polymer ?
#
loop_
_entity_poly.entity_id
_entity_poly.type
_entity_poly.pdbx_seq_one_letter_code
_entity_poly.pdbx_strand_id
1 'polypeptide(L)'
;MRTLVVLLLLSAAVLCEALGSPKSTPAIPTFLSEVTHESLHEYMDIKRRWDLSWKEKRQKILEWAEKNGIKETVAEYLEKRRAERKQQRKQFDELLENLPTVGKKYISIWGDRNKTRAQKAAEMDRLRSEYKKEFKVVSYALRILDPRFRFRFQRFRRNEKRNFLAQLRKEKKKAA
;
A
#
# COMPACT_ATOMS: atom_id res chain seq x y z
N MET A 1 -38.64 -8.79 -18.51
CA MET A 1 -37.63 -8.02 -19.26
C MET A 1 -37.19 -6.77 -18.50
N ARG A 2 -38.09 -5.89 -18.03
CA ARG A 2 -37.73 -4.65 -17.32
C ARG A 2 -37.04 -4.85 -15.96
N THR A 3 -37.42 -5.87 -15.20
CA THR A 3 -36.83 -6.18 -13.88
C THR A 3 -35.39 -6.70 -13.94
N LEU A 4 -35.04 -7.46 -14.98
CA LEU A 4 -33.68 -7.99 -15.17
C LEU A 4 -32.68 -6.90 -15.56
N VAL A 5 -33.13 -5.87 -16.29
CA VAL A 5 -32.29 -4.72 -16.67
C VAL A 5 -31.96 -3.86 -15.44
N VAL A 6 -32.92 -3.68 -14.53
CA VAL A 6 -32.71 -2.91 -13.29
C VAL A 6 -31.72 -3.62 -12.34
N LEU A 7 -31.80 -4.95 -12.22
CA LEU A 7 -30.85 -5.75 -11.44
C LEU A 7 -29.43 -5.73 -12.03
N LEU A 8 -29.30 -5.72 -13.36
CA LEU A 8 -28.01 -5.62 -14.04
C LEU A 8 -27.35 -4.25 -13.83
N LEU A 9 -28.14 -3.16 -13.88
CA LEU A 9 -27.66 -1.80 -13.64
C LEU A 9 -27.23 -1.58 -12.19
N LEU A 10 -27.97 -2.11 -11.21
CA LEU A 10 -27.58 -2.06 -9.79
C LEU A 10 -26.29 -2.85 -9.53
N SER A 11 -26.09 -4.01 -10.19
CA SER A 11 -24.85 -4.77 -10.07
C SER A 11 -23.64 -4.05 -10.67
N ALA A 12 -23.83 -3.29 -11.75
CA ALA A 12 -22.78 -2.50 -12.37
C ALA A 12 -22.35 -1.30 -11.51
N ALA A 13 -23.30 -0.64 -10.84
CA ALA A 13 -23.01 0.46 -9.91
C ALA A 13 -22.17 0.00 -8.71
N VAL A 14 -22.53 -1.14 -8.09
CA VAL A 14 -21.78 -1.72 -6.95
C VAL A 14 -20.39 -2.22 -7.39
N LEU A 15 -20.24 -2.68 -8.63
CA LEU A 15 -18.93 -3.05 -9.21
C LEU A 15 -18.05 -1.85 -9.55
N CYS A 16 -18.64 -0.70 -9.88
CA CYS A 16 -17.90 0.53 -10.14
C CYS A 16 -17.31 1.15 -8.87
N GLU A 17 -18.01 1.10 -7.73
CA GLU A 17 -17.47 1.56 -6.44
C GLU A 17 -16.32 0.66 -5.93
N ALA A 18 -16.40 -0.65 -6.15
CA ALA A 18 -15.36 -1.60 -5.70
C ALA A 18 -14.05 -1.54 -6.51
N LEU A 19 -14.05 -0.90 -7.69
CA LEU A 19 -12.87 -0.76 -8.56
C LEU A 19 -12.23 0.62 -8.51
N GLY A 20 -12.81 1.56 -7.75
CA GLY A 20 -12.17 2.80 -7.37
C GLY A 20 -11.02 2.51 -6.40
N SER A 21 -9.83 2.21 -6.91
CA SER A 21 -8.61 2.32 -6.11
C SER A 21 -8.61 3.73 -5.52
N PRO A 22 -8.68 3.91 -4.19
CA PRO A 22 -8.57 5.24 -3.62
C PRO A 22 -7.20 5.75 -4.04
N LYS A 23 -7.19 6.71 -4.96
CA LYS A 23 -6.00 7.52 -5.19
C LYS A 23 -5.76 8.16 -3.84
N SER A 24 -4.77 7.69 -3.09
CA SER A 24 -4.36 8.37 -1.86
C SER A 24 -3.69 9.66 -2.29
N THR A 25 -4.48 10.65 -2.70
CA THR A 25 -4.04 12.04 -2.62
C THR A 25 -3.60 12.20 -1.17
N PRO A 26 -2.31 12.47 -0.90
CA PRO A 26 -1.87 12.64 0.47
C PRO A 26 -2.78 13.67 1.11
N ALA A 27 -3.46 13.29 2.19
CA ALA A 27 -4.46 14.11 2.83
C ALA A 27 -3.84 15.49 3.09
N ILE A 28 -4.41 16.51 2.46
CA ILE A 28 -3.99 17.89 2.69
C ILE A 28 -4.27 18.16 4.18
N PRO A 29 -3.29 18.64 4.96
CA PRO A 29 -3.52 18.96 6.36
C PRO A 29 -4.72 19.91 6.50
N THR A 30 -5.62 19.61 7.43
CA THR A 30 -6.90 20.31 7.59
C THR A 30 -6.73 21.80 7.81
N PHE A 31 -5.70 22.21 8.57
CA PHE A 31 -5.39 23.63 8.82
C PHE A 31 -5.08 24.44 7.56
N LEU A 32 -4.72 23.79 6.44
CA LEU A 32 -4.49 24.48 5.17
C LEU A 32 -5.80 24.89 4.47
N SER A 33 -6.95 24.40 4.92
CA SER A 33 -8.25 24.86 4.41
C SER A 33 -8.71 26.18 5.04
N GLU A 34 -8.09 26.59 6.14
CA GLU A 34 -8.47 27.76 6.93
C GLU A 34 -7.70 29.03 6.53
N VAL A 35 -6.68 28.90 5.66
CA VAL A 35 -5.81 30.00 5.22
C VAL A 35 -6.18 30.52 3.84
N THR A 36 -5.77 31.75 3.53
CA THR A 36 -5.95 32.34 2.20
C THR A 36 -5.16 31.58 1.13
N HIS A 37 -5.55 31.74 -0.13
CA HIS A 37 -4.84 31.12 -1.26
C HIS A 37 -3.36 31.56 -1.34
N GLU A 38 -3.08 32.83 -1.05
CA GLU A 38 -1.72 33.37 -0.99
C GLU A 38 -0.91 32.71 0.12
N SER A 39 -1.48 32.60 1.32
CA SER A 39 -0.84 31.95 2.46
C SER A 39 -0.59 30.44 2.22
N LEU A 40 -1.52 29.77 1.55
CA LEU A 40 -1.32 28.40 1.09
C LEU A 40 -0.11 28.29 0.14
N HIS A 41 0.07 29.26 -0.76
CA HIS A 41 1.21 29.31 -1.67
C HIS A 41 2.53 29.48 -0.89
N GLU A 42 2.59 30.43 0.06
CA GLU A 42 3.76 30.64 0.94
C GLU A 42 4.16 29.34 1.67
N TYR A 43 3.19 28.63 2.23
CA TYR A 43 3.43 27.34 2.89
C TYR A 43 4.01 26.28 1.94
N MET A 44 3.45 26.17 0.73
CA MET A 44 3.93 25.21 -0.27
C MET A 44 5.35 25.55 -0.75
N ASP A 45 5.68 26.82 -0.87
CA ASP A 45 7.03 27.27 -1.21
C ASP A 45 8.04 26.89 -0.13
N ILE A 46 7.72 27.14 1.15
CA ILE A 46 8.57 26.69 2.28
C ILE A 46 8.80 25.17 2.22
N LYS A 47 7.78 24.38 1.88
CA LYS A 47 7.91 22.92 1.78
C LYS A 47 8.81 22.48 0.63
N ARG A 48 8.76 23.17 -0.51
CA ARG A 48 9.50 22.84 -1.74
C ARG A 48 10.96 23.29 -1.71
N ARG A 49 11.33 24.27 -0.88
CA ARG A 49 12.73 24.69 -0.62
C ARG A 49 13.63 23.49 -0.37
N TRP A 50 14.61 23.23 -1.22
CA TRP A 50 15.53 22.09 -1.08
C TRP A 50 16.84 22.49 -0.39
N ASP A 51 17.09 23.79 -0.31
CA ASP A 51 18.22 24.45 0.36
C ASP A 51 18.09 24.48 1.89
N LEU A 52 16.89 24.21 2.42
CA LEU A 52 16.61 24.25 3.85
C LEU A 52 16.67 22.86 4.51
N SER A 53 17.32 22.81 5.67
CA SER A 53 17.22 21.69 6.59
C SER A 53 15.79 21.54 7.14
N TRP A 54 15.47 20.37 7.67
CA TRP A 54 14.19 20.13 8.34
C TRP A 54 13.95 21.05 9.54
N LYS A 55 15.01 21.42 10.26
CA LYS A 55 14.93 22.32 11.41
C LYS A 55 14.56 23.73 10.95
N GLU A 56 15.18 24.22 9.90
CA GLU A 56 14.88 25.54 9.33
C GLU A 56 13.50 25.59 8.69
N LYS A 57 13.11 24.56 7.92
CA LYS A 57 11.74 24.45 7.40
C LYS A 57 10.71 24.49 8.51
N ARG A 58 10.95 23.74 9.60
CA ARG A 58 10.06 23.73 10.75
C ARG A 58 9.91 25.13 11.33
N GLN A 59 11.03 25.83 11.54
CA GLN A 59 11.02 27.18 12.09
C GLN A 59 10.22 28.14 11.19
N LYS A 60 10.48 28.14 9.88
CA LYS A 60 9.76 28.97 8.91
C LYS A 60 8.26 28.64 8.83
N ILE A 61 7.88 27.37 8.95
CA ILE A 61 6.46 26.97 8.98
C ILE A 61 5.78 27.49 10.25
N LEU A 62 6.48 27.53 11.40
CA LEU A 62 5.92 28.08 12.64
C LEU A 62 5.77 29.60 12.57
N GLU A 63 6.75 30.31 12.00
CA GLU A 63 6.66 31.75 11.72
C GLU A 63 5.50 32.07 10.76
N TRP A 64 5.38 31.29 9.68
CA TRP A 64 4.24 31.37 8.77
C TRP A 64 2.90 31.11 9.47
N ALA A 65 2.84 30.12 10.37
CA ALA A 65 1.63 29.80 11.10
C ALA A 65 1.23 30.90 12.10
N GLU A 66 2.22 31.56 12.72
CA GLU A 66 2.02 32.71 13.60
C GLU A 66 1.43 33.91 12.84
N LYS A 67 1.96 34.22 11.64
CA LYS A 67 1.40 35.25 10.74
C LYS A 67 -0.08 35.00 10.38
N ASN A 68 -0.50 33.73 10.38
CA ASN A 68 -1.86 33.31 10.00
C ASN A 68 -2.75 32.98 11.21
N GLY A 69 -2.28 33.14 12.45
CA GLY A 69 -3.07 32.86 13.65
C GLY A 69 -3.42 31.37 13.86
N ILE A 70 -2.65 30.44 13.27
CA ILE A 70 -2.87 28.98 13.34
C ILE A 70 -1.67 28.23 13.94
N LYS A 71 -0.88 28.91 14.76
CA LYS A 71 0.41 28.41 15.29
C LYS A 71 0.25 27.11 16.06
N GLU A 72 -0.77 27.02 16.91
CA GLU A 72 -1.06 25.87 17.77
C GLU A 72 -1.37 24.63 16.92
N THR A 73 -2.34 24.72 16.01
CA THR A 73 -2.75 23.63 15.11
C THR A 73 -1.58 23.14 14.25
N VAL A 74 -0.74 24.06 13.76
CA VAL A 74 0.44 23.71 12.96
C VAL A 74 1.52 23.05 13.81
N ALA A 75 1.76 23.53 15.04
CA ALA A 75 2.73 22.93 15.96
C ALA A 75 2.36 21.49 16.31
N GLU A 76 1.09 21.23 16.62
CA GLU A 76 0.56 19.88 16.87
C GLU A 76 0.74 18.97 15.66
N TYR A 77 0.39 19.45 14.47
CA TYR A 77 0.61 18.71 13.23
C TYR A 77 2.08 18.35 13.03
N LEU A 78 3.00 19.30 13.26
CA LEU A 78 4.43 19.07 13.08
C LEU A 78 5.00 18.05 14.07
N GLU A 79 4.54 18.05 15.32
CA GLU A 79 4.89 17.02 16.31
C GLU A 79 4.33 15.65 15.94
N LYS A 80 3.06 15.57 15.53
CA LYS A 80 2.47 14.33 15.02
C LYS A 80 3.27 13.75 13.86
N ARG A 81 3.64 14.58 12.88
CA ARG A 81 4.49 14.17 11.74
C ARG A 81 5.90 13.75 12.15
N ARG A 82 6.44 14.32 13.23
CA ARG A 82 7.72 13.89 13.79
C ARG A 82 7.61 12.50 14.42
N ALA A 83 6.58 12.28 15.23
CA ALA A 83 6.31 10.98 15.86
C ALA A 83 6.06 9.88 14.80
N GLU A 84 5.22 10.16 13.80
CA GLU A 84 4.95 9.25 12.68
C GLU A 84 6.23 8.85 11.93
N ARG A 85 7.11 9.82 11.63
CA ARG A 85 8.39 9.53 10.98
C ARG A 85 9.31 8.66 11.84
N LYS A 86 9.36 8.91 13.15
CA LYS A 86 10.14 8.08 14.09
C LYS A 86 9.61 6.65 14.11
N GLN A 87 8.29 6.49 14.16
CA GLN A 87 7.64 5.18 14.15
C GLN A 87 7.86 4.45 12.82
N GLN A 88 7.75 5.15 11.69
CA GLN A 88 8.05 4.59 10.37
C GLN A 88 9.50 4.13 10.25
N ARG A 89 10.45 4.91 10.78
CA ARG A 89 11.87 4.55 10.83
C ARG A 89 12.07 3.25 11.61
N LYS A 90 11.50 3.16 12.81
CA LYS A 90 11.56 1.94 13.64
C LYS A 90 11.00 0.72 12.89
N GLN A 91 9.83 0.85 12.27
CA GLN A 91 9.23 -0.24 11.48
C GLN A 91 10.06 -0.64 10.26
N PHE A 92 10.80 0.31 9.67
CA PHE A 92 11.70 0.02 8.56
C PHE A 92 12.94 -0.72 9.05
N ASP A 93 13.51 -0.32 10.19
CA ASP A 93 14.66 -0.98 10.80
C ASP A 93 14.31 -2.44 11.18
N GLU A 94 13.16 -2.65 11.85
CA GLU A 94 12.63 -4.00 12.17
C GLU A 94 12.44 -4.87 10.91
N LEU A 95 11.99 -4.27 9.80
CA LEU A 95 11.84 -4.98 8.53
C LEU A 95 13.20 -5.39 7.97
N LEU A 96 14.19 -4.50 8.00
CA LEU A 96 15.56 -4.78 7.52
C LEU A 96 16.22 -5.92 8.29
N GLU A 97 16.02 -5.98 9.61
CA GLU A 97 16.56 -7.05 10.46
C GLU A 97 16.02 -8.44 10.07
N ASN A 98 14.73 -8.50 9.72
CA ASN A 98 14.06 -9.76 9.38
C ASN A 98 14.28 -10.19 7.92
N LEU A 99 14.59 -9.25 7.02
CA LEU A 99 14.71 -9.50 5.58
C LEU A 99 15.68 -10.63 5.21
N PRO A 100 16.91 -10.72 5.75
CA PRO A 100 17.84 -11.80 5.41
C PRO A 100 17.27 -13.18 5.74
N THR A 101 16.63 -13.32 6.90
CA THR A 101 16.04 -14.57 7.37
C THR A 101 14.87 -14.98 6.47
N VAL A 102 13.96 -14.05 6.19
CA VAL A 102 12.80 -14.29 5.31
C VAL A 102 13.26 -14.60 3.88
N GLY A 103 14.28 -13.90 3.39
CA GLY A 103 14.89 -14.14 2.08
C GLY A 103 15.44 -15.56 1.94
N LYS A 104 16.21 -16.03 2.94
CA LYS A 104 16.74 -17.40 2.96
C LYS A 104 15.62 -18.45 2.98
N LYS A 105 14.60 -18.27 3.84
CA LYS A 105 13.42 -19.15 3.89
C LYS A 105 12.71 -19.18 2.53
N TYR A 106 12.49 -18.01 1.92
CA TYR A 106 11.83 -17.88 0.62
C TYR A 106 12.55 -18.68 -0.47
N ILE A 107 13.86 -18.50 -0.60
CA ILE A 107 14.68 -19.20 -1.60
C ILE A 107 14.70 -20.71 -1.34
N SER A 108 14.88 -21.12 -0.08
CA SER A 108 14.94 -22.52 0.32
C SER A 108 13.67 -23.30 -0.07
N ILE A 109 12.50 -22.74 0.21
CA ILE A 109 11.21 -23.38 -0.13
C ILE A 109 11.08 -23.57 -1.66
N TRP A 110 11.48 -22.60 -2.48
CA TRP A 110 11.46 -22.78 -3.93
C TRP A 110 12.52 -23.75 -4.44
N GLY A 111 13.71 -23.75 -3.82
CA GLY A 111 14.86 -24.59 -4.16
C GLY A 111 14.74 -26.05 -3.76
N ASP A 112 13.90 -26.38 -2.77
CA ASP A 112 13.74 -27.74 -2.26
C ASP A 112 13.17 -28.69 -3.34
N ARG A 113 13.98 -29.63 -3.83
CA ARG A 113 13.58 -30.55 -4.90
C ARG A 113 12.72 -31.71 -4.40
N ASN A 114 12.65 -31.93 -3.09
CA ASN A 114 11.90 -33.02 -2.48
C ASN A 114 10.43 -32.64 -2.24
N LYS A 115 10.10 -31.35 -2.26
CA LYS A 115 8.72 -30.85 -2.05
C LYS A 115 7.94 -30.72 -3.34
N THR A 116 6.69 -31.17 -3.29
CA THR A 116 5.69 -30.94 -4.34
C THR A 116 5.32 -29.45 -4.42
N ARG A 117 4.71 -29.04 -5.54
CA ARG A 117 4.23 -27.66 -5.73
C ARG A 117 3.20 -27.24 -4.68
N ALA A 118 2.32 -28.16 -4.27
CA ALA A 118 1.29 -27.88 -3.26
C ALA A 118 1.92 -27.62 -1.89
N GLN A 119 2.91 -28.42 -1.48
CA GLN A 119 3.64 -28.23 -0.23
C GLN A 119 4.40 -26.89 -0.22
N LYS A 120 5.07 -26.55 -1.31
CA LYS A 120 5.75 -25.25 -1.45
C LYS A 120 4.78 -24.07 -1.35
N ALA A 121 3.61 -24.18 -1.97
CA ALA A 121 2.58 -23.14 -1.91
C ALA A 121 2.09 -22.94 -0.46
N ALA A 122 1.80 -24.02 0.26
CA ALA A 122 1.38 -23.95 1.66
C ALA A 122 2.44 -23.32 2.56
N GLU A 123 3.72 -23.65 2.37
CA GLU A 123 4.82 -23.03 3.13
C GLU A 123 5.04 -21.55 2.76
N MET A 124 4.87 -21.19 1.48
CA MET A 124 4.86 -19.78 1.05
C MET A 124 3.75 -18.98 1.72
N ASP A 125 2.56 -19.56 1.83
CA ASP A 125 1.43 -18.88 2.47
C ASP A 125 1.65 -18.69 3.97
N ARG A 126 2.25 -19.68 4.65
CA ARG A 126 2.69 -19.53 6.05
C ARG A 126 3.74 -18.43 6.21
N LEU A 127 4.77 -18.43 5.35
CA LEU A 127 5.81 -17.41 5.38
C LEU A 127 5.23 -16.01 5.12
N ARG A 128 4.24 -15.89 4.23
CA ARG A 128 3.53 -14.64 3.95
C ARG A 128 2.65 -14.19 5.12
N SER A 129 1.99 -15.12 5.82
CA SER A 129 1.15 -14.76 6.97
C SER A 129 2.00 -14.29 8.16
N GLU A 130 3.15 -14.93 8.39
CA GLU A 130 4.05 -14.62 9.49
C GLU A 130 4.85 -13.33 9.23
N TYR A 131 5.37 -13.16 8.01
CA TYR A 131 6.26 -12.03 7.64
C TYR A 131 5.70 -11.22 6.48
N LYS A 132 4.50 -10.65 6.67
CA LYS A 132 3.71 -10.03 5.58
C LYS A 132 4.45 -8.92 4.83
N LYS A 133 5.25 -8.10 5.50
CA LYS A 133 5.94 -6.95 4.86
C LYS A 133 7.23 -7.39 4.19
N GLU A 134 8.04 -8.18 4.88
CA GLU A 134 9.31 -8.73 4.45
C GLU A 134 9.09 -9.63 3.22
N PHE A 135 8.05 -10.49 3.26
CA PHE A 135 7.65 -11.33 2.13
C PHE A 135 7.37 -10.49 0.88
N LYS A 136 6.67 -9.36 1.02
CA LYS A 136 6.39 -8.47 -0.11
C LYS A 136 7.67 -7.88 -0.69
N VAL A 137 8.59 -7.45 0.15
CA VAL A 137 9.88 -6.88 -0.30
C VAL A 137 10.73 -7.94 -0.99
N VAL A 138 10.91 -9.11 -0.37
CA VAL A 138 11.68 -10.24 -0.95
C VAL A 138 11.07 -10.70 -2.27
N SER A 139 9.76 -10.93 -2.31
CA SER A 139 9.07 -11.37 -3.53
C SER A 139 9.17 -10.33 -4.66
N TYR A 140 9.12 -9.04 -4.32
CA TYR A 140 9.32 -7.95 -5.28
C TYR A 140 10.76 -7.92 -5.81
N ALA A 141 11.76 -7.99 -4.93
CA ALA A 141 13.17 -7.99 -5.30
C ALA A 141 13.51 -9.16 -6.23
N LEU A 142 13.11 -10.39 -5.87
CA LEU A 142 13.35 -11.57 -6.71
C LEU A 142 12.61 -11.50 -8.04
N ARG A 143 11.42 -10.88 -8.08
CA ARG A 143 10.68 -10.66 -9.34
C ARG A 143 11.40 -9.69 -10.28
N ILE A 144 12.13 -8.71 -9.76
CA ILE A 144 12.97 -7.82 -10.58
C ILE A 144 14.16 -8.60 -11.14
N LEU A 145 14.78 -9.45 -10.32
CA LEU A 145 16.02 -10.14 -10.65
C LEU A 145 15.84 -11.34 -11.60
N ASP A 146 14.65 -11.93 -11.72
CA ASP A 146 14.39 -13.04 -12.64
C ASP A 146 13.40 -12.68 -13.76
N PRO A 147 13.85 -12.60 -15.02
CA PRO A 147 13.01 -12.35 -16.19
C PRO A 147 11.87 -13.37 -16.38
N ARG A 148 12.05 -14.61 -15.93
CA ARG A 148 11.06 -15.70 -16.04
C ARG A 148 9.93 -15.57 -15.02
N PHE A 149 10.17 -14.93 -13.87
CA PHE A 149 9.14 -14.68 -12.86
C PHE A 149 8.07 -13.68 -13.34
N ARG A 150 8.38 -12.84 -14.34
CA ARG A 150 7.43 -11.94 -15.01
C ARG A 150 6.23 -12.71 -15.62
N PHE A 151 6.47 -13.92 -16.12
CA PHE A 151 5.45 -14.77 -16.76
C PHE A 151 4.79 -15.78 -15.82
N ARG A 152 5.52 -16.29 -14.81
CA ARG A 152 5.01 -17.32 -13.88
C ARG A 152 3.88 -16.82 -12.97
N PHE A 153 3.99 -15.61 -12.43
CA PHE A 153 2.93 -15.03 -11.57
C PHE A 153 1.69 -14.61 -12.34
N GLN A 154 1.83 -14.13 -13.59
CA GLN A 154 0.67 -13.90 -14.46
C GLN A 154 -0.11 -15.18 -14.70
N ARG A 155 0.57 -16.33 -14.91
CA ARG A 155 -0.11 -17.62 -15.03
C ARG A 155 -0.74 -18.09 -13.71
N PHE A 156 -0.05 -17.93 -12.57
CA PHE A 156 -0.59 -18.33 -11.26
C PHE A 156 -1.87 -17.55 -10.91
N ARG A 157 -1.86 -16.22 -11.01
CA ARG A 157 -3.02 -15.36 -10.72
C ARG A 157 -4.18 -15.62 -11.69
N ARG A 158 -3.87 -15.92 -12.96
CA ARG A 158 -4.86 -16.28 -13.99
C ARG A 158 -5.46 -17.68 -13.73
N ASN A 159 -4.67 -18.59 -13.18
CA ASN A 159 -5.14 -19.93 -12.80
C ASN A 159 -5.97 -19.91 -11.50
N GLU A 160 -5.60 -19.13 -10.48
CA GLU A 160 -6.46 -18.90 -9.29
C GLU A 160 -7.82 -18.33 -9.70
N LYS A 161 -7.83 -17.31 -10.56
CA LYS A 161 -9.07 -16.72 -11.08
C LYS A 161 -9.88 -17.75 -11.88
N ARG A 162 -9.24 -18.58 -12.72
CA ARG A 162 -9.94 -19.67 -13.44
C ARG A 162 -10.52 -20.72 -12.50
N ASN A 163 -9.77 -21.13 -11.48
CA ASN A 163 -10.20 -22.14 -10.53
C ASN A 163 -11.38 -21.65 -9.69
N PHE A 164 -11.32 -20.40 -9.22
CA PHE A 164 -12.42 -19.74 -8.52
C PHE A 164 -13.69 -19.67 -9.39
N LEU A 165 -13.57 -19.25 -10.65
CA LEU A 165 -14.70 -19.20 -11.59
C LEU A 165 -15.26 -20.59 -11.92
N ALA A 166 -14.41 -21.61 -12.01
CA ALA A 166 -14.84 -22.99 -12.23
C ALA A 166 -15.62 -23.53 -11.03
N GLN A 167 -15.22 -23.15 -9.82
CA GLN A 167 -15.89 -23.54 -8.57
C GLN A 167 -17.28 -22.88 -8.47
N LEU A 168 -17.37 -21.57 -8.71
CA LEU A 168 -18.65 -20.85 -8.78
C LEU A 168 -19.60 -21.44 -9.85
N ARG A 169 -19.08 -21.87 -11.00
CA ARG A 169 -19.90 -22.54 -12.03
C ARG A 169 -20.41 -23.91 -11.59
N LYS A 170 -19.62 -24.68 -10.83
CA LYS A 170 -20.06 -25.97 -10.28
C LYS A 170 -21.13 -25.78 -9.22
N GLU A 171 -20.98 -24.79 -8.35
CA GLU A 171 -21.98 -24.47 -7.32
C GLU A 171 -23.30 -24.00 -7.94
N LYS A 172 -23.25 -23.12 -8.96
CA LYS A 172 -24.46 -22.70 -9.70
C LYS A 172 -25.18 -23.85 -10.40
N LYS A 173 -24.45 -24.85 -10.92
CA LYS A 173 -25.04 -26.04 -11.56
C LYS A 173 -25.65 -27.04 -10.57
N LYS A 174 -25.29 -26.97 -9.29
CA LYS A 174 -25.88 -27.81 -8.24
C LYS A 174 -27.11 -27.18 -7.59
N ALA A 175 -27.29 -25.87 -7.75
CA ALA A 175 -28.40 -25.10 -7.20
C ALA A 175 -29.54 -24.87 -8.20
N ALA A 176 -29.45 -25.44 -9.41
CA ALA A 176 -30.46 -25.45 -10.46
C ALA A 176 -30.83 -26.90 -10.75
#